data_AF-A0A4Y9RNZ1-F1
#
_entry.id   AF-A0A4Y9RNZ1-F1
#
_cell.length_a   1.000
_cell.length_b   1.000
_cell.length_c   1.000
_cell.angle_alpha   90.00
_cell.angle_beta   90.00
_cell.angle_gamma   90.00
#
_symmetry.space_group_name_H-M   'P 1'
#
loop_
_entity.id
_entity.type
_entity.pdbx_description
1 polymer ?
#
loop_
_entity_poly.entity_id
_entity_poly.type
_entity_poly.pdbx_seq_one_letter_code
_entity_poly.pdbx_strand_id
1 'polypeptide(L)'
;MATNSASTVLQAVAQIRNWVVTHIPLTGSLVGYDLFLLIGAAHAAGKTLALAEAHAQLAYDAAVVDAHVAELAAAGLIEVAGEGAARALVPTARFDFLLREYQTEFDRRFIPRDRLHAQQLLCVLADAGDRAFVEMLYDRFFDLGWFYLHNYGSTCFMMATMVERVARLLGRQARIAYGTVTLLNSAGETVFRVGAGGARPGQVDGHAFCVIDERFVLDFGLGTIRKLHRRDFAWAAAVPSLGQDAPIGGAKLGDGTSVIWTVTPQPPGCENEIKLCEAHADDLMPFYLAAFPAPQ
;
A
#
# COMPACT_ATOMS: atom_id res chain seq x y z
N MET A 1 -11.35 -16.30 -21.71
CA MET A 1 -12.71 -15.74 -21.53
C MET A 1 -12.57 -14.35 -20.91
N ALA A 2 -12.85 -13.30 -21.68
CA ALA A 2 -12.83 -11.93 -21.17
C ALA A 2 -14.14 -11.67 -20.41
N THR A 3 -14.11 -11.73 -19.08
CA THR A 3 -15.25 -11.35 -18.25
C THR A 3 -15.35 -9.83 -18.18
N ASN A 4 -16.44 -9.30 -18.74
CA ASN A 4 -17.01 -7.95 -18.61
C ASN A 4 -16.40 -7.06 -17.50
N SER A 5 -15.48 -6.15 -17.88
CA SER A 5 -14.99 -5.09 -16.97
C SER A 5 -16.07 -4.05 -16.62
N ALA A 6 -17.07 -3.85 -17.48
CA ALA A 6 -18.19 -2.95 -17.20
C ALA A 6 -19.06 -3.45 -16.03
N SER A 7 -19.18 -4.77 -15.86
CA SER A 7 -19.93 -5.38 -14.75
C SER A 7 -19.24 -5.16 -13.41
N THR A 8 -17.91 -5.02 -13.37
CA THR A 8 -17.15 -4.85 -12.12
C THR A 8 -17.15 -3.40 -11.64
N VAL A 9 -17.09 -2.43 -12.56
CA VAL A 9 -17.12 -1.00 -12.19
C VAL A 9 -18.49 -0.60 -11.63
N LEU A 10 -19.59 -0.97 -12.28
CA LEU A 10 -20.92 -0.65 -11.78
C LEU A 10 -21.21 -1.30 -10.41
N GLN A 11 -20.73 -2.53 -10.20
CA GLN A 11 -20.80 -3.20 -8.91
C GLN A 11 -19.96 -2.49 -7.84
N ALA A 12 -18.74 -2.05 -8.18
CA ALA A 12 -17.89 -1.28 -7.28
C ALA A 12 -18.55 0.04 -6.85
N VAL A 13 -19.12 0.80 -7.81
CA VAL A 13 -19.86 2.03 -7.53
C VAL A 13 -21.04 1.78 -6.60
N ALA A 14 -21.83 0.74 -6.86
CA ALA A 14 -22.97 0.38 -6.02
C ALA A 14 -22.53 -0.03 -4.60
N GLN A 15 -21.45 -0.80 -4.48
CA GLN A 15 -20.89 -1.23 -3.20
C GLN A 15 -20.36 -0.05 -2.38
N ILE A 16 -19.66 0.90 -3.01
CA ILE A 16 -19.17 2.12 -2.36
C ILE A 16 -20.35 2.95 -1.86
N ARG A 17 -21.37 3.19 -2.72
CA ARG A 17 -22.57 3.91 -2.30
C ARG A 17 -23.23 3.25 -1.09
N ASN A 18 -23.41 1.92 -1.14
CA ASN A 18 -24.03 1.18 -0.04
C ASN A 18 -23.19 1.25 1.24
N TRP A 19 -21.86 1.20 1.11
CA TRP A 19 -20.95 1.37 2.25
C TRP A 19 -21.10 2.76 2.86
N VAL A 20 -21.08 3.83 2.05
CA VAL A 20 -21.25 5.22 2.52
C VAL A 20 -22.55 5.38 3.29
N VAL A 21 -23.67 4.97 2.68
CA VAL A 21 -25.00 5.04 3.30
C VAL A 21 -25.07 4.29 4.64
N THR A 22 -24.29 3.21 4.78
CA THR A 22 -24.29 2.37 5.99
C THR A 22 -23.40 2.93 7.10
N HIS A 23 -22.27 3.55 6.75
CA HIS A 23 -21.21 3.89 7.72
C HIS A 23 -21.06 5.40 7.98
N ILE A 24 -21.50 6.25 7.05
CA ILE A 24 -21.39 7.71 7.19
C ILE A 24 -22.76 8.26 7.59
N PRO A 25 -22.88 8.86 8.79
CA PRO A 25 -24.15 9.42 9.27
C PRO A 25 -24.75 10.42 8.27
N LEU A 26 -26.08 10.45 8.18
CA LEU A 26 -26.83 11.41 7.38
C LEU A 26 -26.63 11.30 5.85
N THR A 27 -25.90 10.29 5.36
CA THR A 27 -25.74 10.03 3.91
C THR A 27 -26.77 9.06 3.33
N GLY A 28 -27.79 8.68 4.11
CA GLY A 28 -28.91 7.88 3.61
C GLY A 28 -29.83 8.65 2.63
N SER A 29 -29.80 9.98 2.67
CA SER A 29 -30.40 10.85 1.67
C SER A 29 -29.39 11.19 0.57
N LEU A 30 -29.85 11.44 -0.65
CA LEU A 30 -28.98 11.90 -1.74
C LEU A 30 -28.36 13.27 -1.43
N VAL A 31 -29.09 14.15 -0.75
CA VAL A 31 -28.58 15.47 -0.34
C VAL A 31 -27.41 15.33 0.63
N GLY A 32 -27.56 14.51 1.67
CA GLY A 32 -26.49 14.30 2.65
C GLY A 32 -25.28 13.59 2.04
N TYR A 33 -25.52 12.63 1.13
CA TYR A 33 -24.46 11.98 0.36
C TYR A 33 -23.66 12.98 -0.49
N ASP A 34 -24.35 13.79 -1.32
CA ASP A 34 -23.70 14.76 -2.20
C ASP A 34 -22.99 15.86 -1.41
N LEU A 35 -23.58 16.30 -0.29
CA LEU A 35 -23.00 17.31 0.59
C LEU A 35 -21.73 16.78 1.28
N PHE A 36 -21.73 15.53 1.76
CA PHE A 36 -20.53 14.88 2.29
C PHE A 36 -19.41 14.84 1.24
N LEU A 37 -19.71 14.42 0.01
CA LEU A 37 -18.72 14.38 -1.07
C LEU A 37 -18.21 15.77 -1.44
N LEU A 38 -19.08 16.77 -1.52
CA LEU A 38 -18.71 18.13 -1.90
C LEU A 38 -17.79 18.78 -0.86
N ILE A 39 -18.14 18.64 0.43
CA ILE A 39 -17.30 19.12 1.54
C ILE A 39 -15.96 18.38 1.54
N GLY A 40 -15.97 17.06 1.39
CA GLY A 40 -14.77 16.23 1.35
C GLY A 40 -13.84 16.58 0.19
N ALA A 41 -14.40 16.83 -1.00
CA ALA A 41 -13.62 17.23 -2.18
C ALA A 41 -12.97 18.61 -2.01
N ALA A 42 -13.69 19.58 -1.45
CA ALA A 42 -13.12 20.89 -1.15
C ALA A 42 -11.99 20.79 -0.10
N HIS A 43 -12.23 20.03 0.97
CA HIS A 43 -11.27 19.82 2.04
C HIS A 43 -9.99 19.12 1.56
N ALA A 44 -10.12 18.05 0.78
CA ALA A 44 -8.97 17.35 0.18
C ALA A 44 -8.15 18.24 -0.76
N ALA A 45 -8.77 19.25 -1.37
CA ALA A 45 -8.09 20.26 -2.17
C ALA A 45 -7.48 21.42 -1.35
N GLY A 46 -7.48 21.32 -0.01
CA GLY A 46 -7.00 22.36 0.89
C GLY A 46 -7.87 23.63 0.92
N LYS A 47 -9.14 23.51 0.54
CA LYS A 47 -10.11 24.62 0.49
C LYS A 47 -11.18 24.44 1.55
N THR A 48 -11.67 25.56 2.07
CA THR A 48 -12.88 25.58 2.90
C THR A 48 -14.08 25.89 2.00
N LEU A 49 -15.09 25.02 2.03
CA LEU A 49 -16.30 25.20 1.22
C LEU A 49 -17.19 26.27 1.84
N ALA A 50 -17.61 27.27 1.06
CA ALA A 50 -18.63 28.22 1.52
C ALA A 50 -20.04 27.65 1.31
N LEU A 51 -20.98 27.97 2.20
CA LEU A 51 -22.37 27.52 2.12
C LEU A 51 -23.04 27.99 0.81
N ALA A 52 -22.77 29.21 0.37
CA ALA A 52 -23.27 29.72 -0.90
C ALA A 52 -22.73 28.93 -2.11
N GLU A 53 -21.50 28.41 -2.03
CA GLU A 53 -20.94 27.53 -3.06
C GLU A 53 -21.62 26.16 -3.05
N ALA A 54 -21.99 25.65 -1.86
CA ALA A 54 -22.77 24.42 -1.76
C ALA A 54 -24.16 24.59 -2.40
N HIS A 55 -24.85 25.70 -2.13
CA HIS A 55 -26.14 26.01 -2.77
C HIS A 55 -26.02 26.13 -4.30
N ALA A 56 -24.94 26.69 -4.81
CA ALA A 56 -24.75 26.87 -6.24
C ALA A 56 -24.40 25.56 -6.98
N GLN A 57 -23.71 24.64 -6.32
CA GLN A 57 -23.24 23.38 -6.92
C GLN A 57 -24.22 22.23 -6.78
N LEU A 58 -25.03 22.23 -5.73
CA LEU A 58 -26.00 21.17 -5.48
C LEU A 58 -27.32 21.47 -6.19
N ALA A 59 -27.84 20.47 -6.90
CA ALA A 59 -29.13 20.56 -7.59
C ALA A 59 -30.33 20.36 -6.63
N TYR A 60 -30.28 20.96 -5.45
CA TYR A 60 -31.29 20.86 -4.40
C TYR A 60 -31.74 22.25 -3.93
N ASP A 61 -32.93 22.31 -3.32
CA ASP A 61 -33.43 23.54 -2.72
C ASP A 61 -32.51 23.99 -1.56
N ALA A 62 -32.23 25.29 -1.50
CA ALA A 62 -31.33 25.87 -0.49
C ALA A 62 -31.77 25.56 0.94
N ALA A 63 -33.08 25.55 1.23
CA ALA A 63 -33.60 25.23 2.56
C ALA A 63 -33.35 23.76 2.92
N VAL A 64 -33.36 22.85 1.93
CA VAL A 64 -33.06 21.43 2.13
C VAL A 64 -31.57 21.22 2.39
N VAL A 65 -30.71 21.95 1.67
CA VAL A 65 -29.26 21.95 1.92
C VAL A 65 -28.96 22.51 3.31
N ASP A 66 -29.58 23.62 3.70
CA ASP A 66 -29.39 24.25 5.01
C ASP A 66 -29.81 23.32 6.15
N ALA A 67 -30.91 22.58 5.98
CA ALA A 67 -31.35 21.58 6.95
C ALA A 67 -30.29 20.47 7.12
N HIS A 68 -29.74 19.93 6.03
CA HIS A 68 -28.70 18.90 6.12
C HIS A 68 -27.38 19.45 6.68
N VAL A 69 -27.01 20.70 6.38
CA VAL A 69 -25.86 21.36 7.00
C VAL A 69 -26.05 21.46 8.51
N ALA A 70 -27.25 21.82 8.98
CA ALA A 70 -27.56 21.86 10.41
C ALA A 70 -27.50 20.47 11.04
N GLU A 71 -27.99 19.43 10.36
CA GLU A 71 -27.90 18.04 10.82
C GLU A 71 -26.44 17.54 10.90
N LEU A 72 -25.61 17.82 9.89
CA LEU A 72 -24.18 17.47 9.88
C LEU A 72 -23.44 18.17 11.02
N ALA A 73 -23.75 19.46 11.26
CA ALA A 73 -23.19 20.21 12.38
C ALA A 73 -23.63 19.62 13.73
N ALA A 74 -24.92 19.29 13.88
CA ALA A 74 -25.45 18.66 15.08
C ALA A 74 -24.85 17.25 15.33
N ALA A 75 -24.50 16.52 14.27
CA ALA A 75 -23.80 15.24 14.34
C ALA A 75 -22.29 15.38 14.64
N GLY A 76 -21.77 16.60 14.74
CA GLY A 76 -20.35 16.89 14.98
C GLY A 76 -19.45 16.52 13.81
N LEU A 77 -19.98 16.51 12.59
CA LEU A 77 -19.21 16.25 11.37
C LEU A 77 -18.61 17.54 10.80
N ILE A 78 -19.27 18.67 10.98
CA ILE A 78 -18.76 19.96 10.54
C ILE A 78 -18.99 21.01 11.61
N GLU A 79 -18.20 22.08 11.53
CA GLU A 79 -18.49 23.36 12.18
C GLU A 79 -18.92 24.36 11.10
N VAL A 80 -19.87 25.24 11.45
CA VAL A 80 -20.27 26.33 10.56
C VAL A 80 -19.73 27.64 11.12
N ALA A 81 -18.73 28.21 10.45
CA ALA A 81 -18.06 29.43 10.88
C ALA A 81 -18.50 30.64 10.06
N GLY A 82 -18.64 31.81 10.69
CA GLY A 82 -19.07 33.06 10.03
C GLY A 82 -20.59 33.25 9.93
N GLU A 83 -21.02 34.29 9.23
CA GLU A 83 -22.43 34.70 9.13
C GLU A 83 -22.89 34.92 7.67
N GLY A 84 -24.20 34.77 7.44
CA GLY A 84 -24.82 35.01 6.13
C GLY A 84 -24.24 34.14 5.01
N ALA A 85 -23.99 34.74 3.84
CA ALA A 85 -23.44 34.05 2.67
C ALA A 85 -21.97 33.63 2.82
N ALA A 86 -21.26 34.16 3.83
CA ALA A 86 -19.87 33.85 4.12
C ALA A 86 -19.71 32.66 5.10
N ARG A 87 -20.81 31.96 5.43
CA ARG A 87 -20.77 30.77 6.28
C ARG A 87 -19.90 29.70 5.66
N ALA A 88 -18.78 29.39 6.31
CA ALA A 88 -17.84 28.37 5.91
C ALA A 88 -18.20 27.03 6.56
N LEU A 89 -18.15 25.95 5.79
CA LEU A 89 -18.37 24.58 6.23
C LEU A 89 -17.01 23.94 6.52
N VAL A 90 -16.66 23.81 7.79
CA VAL A 90 -15.35 23.36 8.25
C VAL A 90 -15.45 21.92 8.73
N PRO A 91 -14.75 20.95 8.10
CA PRO A 91 -14.72 19.57 8.57
C PRO A 91 -14.14 19.43 9.97
N THR A 92 -14.71 18.54 10.77
CA THR A 92 -14.15 18.16 12.08
C THR A 92 -13.21 16.96 11.93
N ALA A 93 -12.43 16.66 12.96
CA ALA A 93 -11.59 15.45 12.99
C ALA A 93 -12.39 14.15 12.78
N ARG A 94 -13.68 14.13 13.17
CA ARG A 94 -14.58 13.00 12.92
C ARG A 94 -14.90 12.86 11.44
N PHE A 95 -15.12 13.97 10.75
CA PHE A 95 -15.32 13.95 9.29
C PHE A 95 -14.06 13.49 8.58
N ASP A 96 -12.88 13.97 8.97
CA ASP A 96 -11.60 13.54 8.37
C ASP A 96 -11.38 12.04 8.51
N PHE A 97 -11.73 11.47 9.67
CA PHE A 97 -11.70 10.02 9.87
C PHE A 97 -12.61 9.30 8.88
N LEU A 98 -13.88 9.72 8.75
CA LEU A 98 -14.83 9.09 7.84
C LEU A 98 -14.45 9.27 6.36
N LEU A 99 -13.85 10.41 6.00
CA LEU A 99 -13.35 10.67 4.66
C LEU A 99 -12.19 9.71 4.30
N ARG A 100 -11.27 9.46 5.23
CA ARG A 100 -10.19 8.46 5.04
C ARG A 100 -10.72 7.04 4.91
N GLU A 101 -11.71 6.66 5.71
CA GLU A 101 -12.37 5.35 5.59
C GLU A 101 -13.06 5.20 4.23
N TYR A 102 -13.75 6.26 3.76
CA TYR A 102 -14.35 6.30 2.43
C TYR A 102 -13.32 6.14 1.32
N GLN A 103 -12.20 6.86 1.37
CA GLN A 103 -11.11 6.74 0.40
C GLN A 103 -10.54 5.32 0.37
N THR A 104 -10.30 4.72 1.54
CA THR A 104 -9.80 3.35 1.65
C THR A 104 -10.77 2.35 1.00
N GLU A 105 -12.07 2.48 1.24
CA GLU A 105 -13.08 1.61 0.61
C GLU A 105 -13.17 1.86 -0.90
N PHE A 106 -13.04 3.12 -1.36
CA PHE A 106 -13.02 3.46 -2.78
C PHE A 106 -11.84 2.77 -3.49
N ASP A 107 -10.63 2.92 -2.95
CA ASP A 107 -9.41 2.34 -3.51
C ASP A 107 -9.46 0.81 -3.54
N ARG A 108 -10.01 0.18 -2.49
CA ARG A 108 -10.20 -1.28 -2.41
C ARG A 108 -11.09 -1.82 -3.52
N ARG A 109 -12.08 -1.04 -3.97
CA ARG A 109 -13.10 -1.47 -4.93
C ARG A 109 -12.72 -1.18 -6.38
N PHE A 110 -11.96 -0.10 -6.62
CA PHE A 110 -11.54 0.30 -7.95
C PHE A 110 -10.19 -0.31 -8.36
N ILE A 111 -9.28 -0.55 -7.43
CA ILE A 111 -8.10 -1.35 -7.66
C ILE A 111 -8.45 -2.76 -7.20
N PRO A 112 -8.52 -3.77 -8.09
CA PRO A 112 -8.86 -5.13 -7.70
C PRO A 112 -7.69 -5.75 -6.94
N ARG A 113 -7.47 -5.33 -5.68
CA ARG A 113 -6.33 -5.68 -4.83
C ARG A 113 -6.12 -7.19 -4.77
N ASP A 114 -7.19 -7.96 -4.58
CA ASP A 114 -7.13 -9.42 -4.60
C ASP A 114 -6.53 -9.99 -5.89
N ARG A 115 -6.87 -9.42 -7.05
CA ARG A 115 -6.31 -9.85 -8.34
C ARG A 115 -4.86 -9.39 -8.49
N LEU A 116 -4.54 -8.19 -8.00
CA LEU A 116 -3.18 -7.66 -8.00
C LEU A 116 -2.28 -8.55 -7.14
N HIS A 117 -2.69 -8.84 -5.90
CA HIS A 117 -1.99 -9.74 -4.99
C HIS A 117 -1.82 -11.13 -5.61
N ALA A 118 -2.90 -11.73 -6.12
CA ALA A 118 -2.84 -13.05 -6.75
C ALA A 118 -1.88 -13.12 -7.95
N GLN A 119 -1.62 -12.00 -8.64
CA GLN A 119 -0.73 -11.95 -9.79
C GLN A 119 0.70 -11.52 -9.45
N GLN A 120 0.90 -10.73 -8.40
CA GLN A 120 2.14 -10.00 -8.17
C GLN A 120 2.77 -10.24 -6.79
N LEU A 121 2.04 -10.83 -5.84
CA LEU A 121 2.51 -11.10 -4.48
C LEU A 121 2.48 -12.60 -4.19
N LEU A 122 3.66 -13.20 -4.00
CA LEU A 122 3.79 -14.56 -3.50
C LEU A 122 3.71 -14.53 -1.96
N CYS A 123 2.50 -14.65 -1.39
CA CYS A 123 2.31 -14.72 0.05
C CYS A 123 1.87 -16.13 0.47
N VAL A 124 2.74 -16.87 1.16
CA VAL A 124 2.46 -18.24 1.66
C VAL A 124 2.36 -18.30 3.19
N LEU A 125 2.13 -17.15 3.83
CA LEU A 125 1.94 -17.05 5.28
C LEU A 125 0.58 -17.67 5.68
N ALA A 126 0.61 -18.49 6.73
CA ALA A 126 -0.59 -19.12 7.29
C ALA A 126 -1.34 -18.22 8.28
N ASP A 127 -0.61 -17.36 8.99
CA ASP A 127 -1.19 -16.39 9.92
C ASP A 127 -1.91 -15.27 9.15
N ALA A 128 -3.18 -15.06 9.44
CA ALA A 128 -4.02 -14.09 8.75
C ALA A 128 -3.60 -12.63 9.05
N GLY A 129 -3.08 -12.36 10.26
CA GLY A 129 -2.61 -11.03 10.64
C GLY A 129 -1.31 -10.65 9.94
N ASP A 130 -0.37 -11.59 9.85
CA ASP A 130 0.88 -11.38 9.10
C ASP A 130 0.60 -11.24 7.60
N ARG A 131 -0.32 -12.05 7.05
CA ARG A 131 -0.76 -11.90 5.65
C ARG A 131 -1.36 -10.53 5.39
N ALA A 132 -2.32 -10.09 6.19
CA ALA A 132 -2.96 -8.78 6.04
C ALA A 132 -1.95 -7.64 6.16
N PHE A 133 -0.96 -7.77 7.05
CA PHE A 133 0.13 -6.80 7.16
C PHE A 133 0.99 -6.74 5.89
N VAL A 134 1.36 -7.88 5.32
CA VAL A 134 2.13 -7.95 4.07
C VAL A 134 1.35 -7.36 2.89
N GLU A 135 0.07 -7.72 2.74
CA GLU A 135 -0.81 -7.21 1.68
C GLU A 135 -0.96 -5.69 1.77
N MET A 136 -1.16 -5.16 2.98
CA MET A 136 -1.20 -3.72 3.25
C MET A 136 0.13 -3.04 2.87
N LEU A 137 1.28 -3.60 3.28
CA LEU A 137 2.58 -3.03 2.90
C LEU A 137 2.79 -3.03 1.38
N TYR A 138 2.42 -4.14 0.74
CA TYR A 138 2.50 -4.27 -0.70
C TYR A 138 1.66 -3.20 -1.40
N ASP A 139 0.41 -3.00 -0.98
CA ASP A 139 -0.48 -1.99 -1.54
C ASP A 139 0.08 -0.58 -1.37
N ARG A 140 0.59 -0.24 -0.19
CA ARG A 140 1.20 1.07 0.05
C ARG A 140 2.40 1.34 -0.86
N PHE A 141 3.26 0.34 -1.06
CA PHE A 141 4.41 0.46 -1.95
C PHE A 141 4.00 0.50 -3.43
N PHE A 142 2.93 -0.20 -3.80
CA PHE A 142 2.36 -0.16 -5.14
C PHE A 142 1.78 1.22 -5.46
N ASP A 143 1.02 1.80 -4.54
CA ASP A 143 0.34 3.08 -4.72
C ASP A 143 1.32 4.25 -4.81
N LEU A 144 2.43 4.18 -4.07
CA LEU A 144 3.54 5.13 -4.20
C LEU A 144 4.37 4.91 -5.49
N GLY A 145 4.03 3.89 -6.29
CA GLY A 145 4.76 3.54 -7.50
C GLY A 145 6.17 3.00 -7.22
N TRP A 146 6.47 2.59 -5.99
CA TRP A 146 7.84 2.24 -5.58
C TRP A 146 8.35 0.95 -6.22
N PHE A 147 7.46 0.04 -6.60
CA PHE A 147 7.82 -1.12 -7.42
C PHE A 147 8.33 -0.74 -8.83
N TYR A 148 8.03 0.48 -9.30
CA TYR A 148 8.46 1.00 -10.60
C TYR A 148 9.68 1.92 -10.51
N LEU A 149 10.40 1.90 -9.39
CA LEU A 149 11.66 2.63 -9.20
C LEU A 149 12.78 2.01 -10.03
N HIS A 150 12.68 2.16 -11.36
CA HIS A 150 13.65 1.68 -12.34
C HIS A 150 15.01 2.41 -12.29
N ASN A 151 15.08 3.52 -11.53
CA ASN A 151 16.24 4.40 -11.48
C ASN A 151 17.25 4.05 -10.36
N TYR A 152 16.90 3.16 -9.42
CA TYR A 152 17.83 2.76 -8.37
C TYR A 152 18.59 1.51 -8.83
N GLY A 153 19.87 1.66 -9.13
CA GLY A 153 20.77 0.57 -9.53
C GLY A 153 20.90 -0.58 -8.51
N SER A 154 20.33 -0.39 -7.32
CA SER A 154 20.34 -1.27 -6.14
C SER A 154 18.93 -1.45 -5.56
N THR A 155 17.96 -1.75 -6.41
CA THR A 155 16.54 -1.78 -6.05
C THR A 155 16.25 -2.71 -4.86
N CYS A 156 16.91 -3.86 -4.72
CA CYS A 156 16.68 -4.75 -3.58
C CYS A 156 17.13 -4.16 -2.24
N PHE A 157 18.27 -3.47 -2.20
CA PHE A 157 18.77 -2.78 -1.01
C PHE A 157 17.82 -1.65 -0.59
N MET A 158 17.42 -0.80 -1.54
CA MET A 158 16.46 0.28 -1.27
C MET A 158 15.12 -0.28 -0.75
N MET A 159 14.56 -1.29 -1.43
CA MET A 159 13.27 -1.86 -1.04
C MET A 159 13.36 -2.53 0.33
N ALA A 160 14.44 -3.26 0.63
CA ALA A 160 14.64 -3.84 1.96
C ALA A 160 14.74 -2.76 3.04
N THR A 161 15.47 -1.67 2.80
CA THR A 161 15.56 -0.53 3.74
C THR A 161 14.20 0.13 3.95
N MET A 162 13.45 0.41 2.89
CA MET A 162 12.11 1.00 3.01
C MET A 162 11.15 0.09 3.77
N VAL A 163 11.16 -1.21 3.47
CA VAL A 163 10.33 -2.20 4.19
C VAL A 163 10.69 -2.23 5.67
N GLU A 164 11.98 -2.22 6.03
CA GLU A 164 12.43 -2.21 7.43
C GLU A 164 11.89 -0.98 8.17
N ARG A 165 12.09 0.21 7.59
CA ARG A 165 11.65 1.47 8.20
C ARG A 165 10.15 1.52 8.40
N VAL A 166 9.39 1.16 7.36
CA VAL A 166 7.93 1.17 7.41
C VAL A 166 7.41 0.12 8.39
N ALA A 167 7.98 -1.09 8.41
CA ALA A 167 7.54 -2.12 9.35
C ALA A 167 7.78 -1.70 10.81
N ARG A 168 8.92 -1.07 11.10
CA ARG A 168 9.24 -0.54 12.44
C ARG A 168 8.34 0.61 12.84
N LEU A 169 8.04 1.52 11.90
CA LEU A 169 7.05 2.58 12.11
C LEU A 169 5.68 2.00 12.49
N LEU A 170 5.31 0.86 11.92
CA LEU A 170 4.06 0.15 12.19
C LEU A 170 4.16 -0.82 13.39
N GLY A 171 5.19 -0.68 14.24
CA GLY A 171 5.32 -1.40 15.49
C GLY A 171 5.82 -2.84 15.38
N ARG A 172 6.30 -3.27 14.20
CA ARG A 172 6.93 -4.59 14.02
C ARG A 172 8.43 -4.52 14.28
N GLN A 173 9.00 -5.62 14.74
CA GLN A 173 10.45 -5.79 14.70
C GLN A 173 10.83 -6.13 13.26
N ALA A 174 11.79 -5.42 12.69
CA ALA A 174 12.26 -5.69 11.34
C ALA A 174 13.77 -5.51 11.29
N ARG A 175 14.43 -6.38 10.51
CA ARG A 175 15.84 -6.23 10.17
C ARG A 175 16.09 -6.56 8.72
N ILE A 176 17.09 -5.91 8.16
CA ILE A 176 17.61 -6.25 6.83
C ILE A 176 18.52 -7.46 6.96
N ALA A 177 18.36 -8.42 6.06
CA ALA A 177 19.24 -9.58 5.92
C ALA A 177 19.86 -9.58 4.52
N TYR A 178 21.09 -10.10 4.44
CA TYR A 178 21.84 -10.24 3.19
C TYR A 178 21.88 -11.70 2.79
N GLY A 179 21.79 -11.96 1.49
CA GLY A 179 21.74 -13.34 1.06
C GLY A 179 21.58 -13.53 -0.44
N THR A 180 21.02 -14.69 -0.76
CA THR A 180 20.66 -15.07 -2.13
C THR A 180 19.21 -15.53 -2.20
N VAL A 181 18.62 -15.38 -3.38
CA VAL A 181 17.37 -16.04 -3.74
C VAL A 181 17.69 -17.05 -4.83
N THR A 182 17.47 -18.33 -4.54
CA THR A 182 17.73 -19.42 -5.48
C THR A 182 16.42 -20.03 -5.95
N LEU A 183 16.28 -20.17 -7.28
CA LEU A 183 15.20 -20.92 -7.91
C LEU A 183 15.71 -22.30 -8.28
N LEU A 184 15.00 -23.33 -7.81
CA LEU A 184 15.27 -24.73 -8.12
C LEU A 184 14.13 -25.30 -8.98
N ASN A 185 14.44 -26.03 -10.04
CA ASN A 185 13.41 -26.76 -10.80
C ASN A 185 12.81 -27.91 -9.98
N SER A 186 11.86 -28.65 -10.57
CA SER A 186 11.21 -29.79 -9.91
C SER A 186 12.16 -30.96 -9.57
N ALA A 187 13.31 -31.04 -10.24
CA ALA A 187 14.38 -32.00 -9.94
C ALA A 187 15.36 -31.51 -8.86
N GLY A 188 15.19 -30.28 -8.34
CA GLY A 188 16.05 -29.69 -7.32
C GLY A 188 17.30 -29.00 -7.87
N GLU A 189 17.43 -28.84 -9.19
CA GLU A 189 18.58 -28.21 -9.83
C GLU A 189 18.42 -26.69 -9.86
N THR A 190 19.50 -25.95 -9.60
CA THR A 190 19.48 -24.49 -9.65
C THR A 190 19.28 -24.02 -11.10
N VAL A 191 18.18 -23.29 -11.33
CA VAL A 191 17.88 -22.68 -12.63
C VAL A 191 18.15 -21.18 -12.65
N PHE A 192 18.14 -20.53 -11.48
CA PHE A 192 18.44 -19.11 -11.37
C PHE A 192 18.87 -18.73 -9.94
N ARG A 193 19.71 -17.70 -9.81
CA ARG A 193 20.14 -17.17 -8.52
C ARG A 193 20.30 -15.65 -8.56
N VAL A 194 19.75 -14.97 -7.55
CA VAL A 194 19.98 -13.54 -7.28
C VAL A 194 20.99 -13.41 -6.14
N GLY A 195 21.86 -12.40 -6.21
CA GLY A 195 22.85 -12.11 -5.16
C GLY A 195 24.10 -12.97 -5.20
N ALA A 196 24.36 -13.69 -6.31
CA ALA A 196 25.60 -14.41 -6.52
C ALA A 196 25.92 -14.58 -8.01
N GLY A 197 26.97 -13.91 -8.48
CA GLY A 197 27.58 -14.08 -9.79
C GLY A 197 26.92 -13.32 -10.94
N GLY A 198 26.15 -12.27 -10.66
CA GLY A 198 25.32 -11.58 -11.67
C GLY A 198 25.48 -10.07 -11.78
N ALA A 199 26.30 -9.45 -10.93
CA ALA A 199 26.52 -8.00 -10.94
C ALA A 199 27.35 -7.54 -12.15
N ARG A 200 27.00 -6.38 -12.71
CA ARG A 200 27.83 -5.71 -13.73
C ARG A 200 29.04 -5.05 -13.07
N PRO A 201 30.11 -4.74 -13.84
CA PRO A 201 31.22 -3.94 -13.32
C PRO A 201 30.73 -2.66 -12.63
N GLY A 202 31.16 -2.44 -11.39
CA GLY A 202 30.73 -1.30 -10.57
C GLY A 202 29.43 -1.49 -9.77
N GLN A 203 28.78 -2.65 -9.85
CA GLN A 203 27.62 -2.99 -9.01
C GLN A 203 28.03 -3.93 -7.87
N VAL A 204 27.35 -3.80 -6.73
CA VAL A 204 27.47 -4.75 -5.62
C VAL A 204 26.76 -6.05 -6.00
N ASP A 205 27.48 -7.16 -5.92
CA ASP A 205 26.91 -8.50 -6.10
C ASP A 205 26.34 -8.99 -4.77
N GLY A 206 25.06 -8.69 -4.55
CA GLY A 206 24.36 -9.07 -3.34
C GLY A 206 22.86 -8.91 -3.50
N HIS A 207 22.13 -9.49 -2.54
CA HIS A 207 20.69 -9.31 -2.43
C HIS A 207 20.33 -9.04 -0.98
N ALA A 208 19.36 -8.15 -0.79
CA ALA A 208 18.85 -7.78 0.52
C ALA A 208 17.34 -7.99 0.57
N PHE A 209 16.86 -8.45 1.71
CA PHE A 209 15.45 -8.65 2.02
C PHE A 209 15.22 -8.37 3.50
N CYS A 210 13.96 -8.24 3.90
CA CYS A 210 13.60 -8.00 5.30
C CYS A 210 13.20 -9.29 6.01
N VAL A 211 13.53 -9.38 7.29
CA VAL A 211 13.00 -10.38 8.22
C VAL A 211 12.15 -9.63 9.24
N ILE A 212 10.87 -10.01 9.35
CA ILE A 212 9.89 -9.34 10.22
C ILE A 212 9.54 -10.26 11.38
N ASP A 213 9.66 -9.74 12.60
CA ASP A 213 9.40 -10.41 13.88
C ASP A 213 10.12 -11.77 14.04
N GLU A 214 11.17 -12.04 13.25
CA GLU A 214 11.75 -13.37 13.02
C GLU A 214 10.74 -14.44 12.55
N ARG A 215 9.52 -14.04 12.19
CA ARG A 215 8.40 -14.91 11.79
C ARG A 215 8.35 -15.16 10.29
N PHE A 216 8.71 -14.17 9.48
CA PHE A 216 8.68 -14.29 8.03
C PHE A 216 9.73 -13.43 7.34
N VAL A 217 10.09 -13.85 6.13
CA VAL A 217 10.93 -13.12 5.18
C VAL A 217 10.01 -12.35 4.24
N LEU A 218 10.30 -11.07 4.04
CA LEU A 218 9.61 -10.17 3.12
C LEU A 218 10.60 -9.60 2.10
N ASP A 219 10.35 -9.86 0.82
CA ASP A 219 11.25 -9.48 -0.27
C ASP A 219 10.50 -8.76 -1.38
N PHE A 220 10.73 -7.46 -1.49
CA PHE A 220 10.18 -6.61 -2.55
C PHE A 220 11.21 -6.33 -3.67
N GLY A 221 12.40 -6.93 -3.58
CA GLY A 221 13.55 -6.72 -4.45
C GLY A 221 13.68 -7.70 -5.61
N LEU A 222 12.59 -8.35 -6.04
CA LEU A 222 12.62 -9.50 -6.97
C LEU A 222 12.71 -9.13 -8.46
N GLY A 223 12.96 -7.85 -8.77
CA GLY A 223 13.01 -7.32 -10.14
C GLY A 223 14.03 -8.03 -11.05
N THR A 224 15.16 -8.49 -10.49
CA THR A 224 16.20 -9.21 -11.24
C THR A 224 15.71 -10.55 -11.79
N ILE A 225 14.92 -11.29 -11.01
CA ILE A 225 14.31 -12.56 -11.46
C ILE A 225 13.38 -12.28 -12.64
N ARG A 226 12.57 -11.21 -12.53
CA ARG A 226 11.63 -10.81 -13.58
C ARG A 226 12.33 -10.39 -14.86
N LYS A 227 13.42 -9.65 -14.73
CA LYS A 227 14.19 -9.10 -15.86
C LYS A 227 15.01 -10.16 -16.59
N LEU A 228 15.65 -11.07 -15.84
CA LEU A 228 16.67 -11.97 -16.38
C LEU A 228 16.24 -13.43 -16.48
N HIS A 229 15.18 -13.85 -15.79
CA HIS A 229 14.72 -15.23 -15.79
C HIS A 229 13.30 -15.38 -16.34
N ARG A 230 12.28 -14.85 -15.65
CA ARG A 230 10.87 -15.04 -16.06
C ARG A 230 10.00 -13.82 -15.73
N ARG A 231 9.38 -13.22 -16.74
CA ARG A 231 8.63 -11.95 -16.61
C ARG A 231 7.39 -12.04 -15.72
N ASP A 232 6.84 -13.24 -15.59
CA ASP A 232 5.65 -13.60 -14.82
C ASP A 232 5.97 -13.92 -13.35
N PHE A 233 7.23 -13.84 -12.91
CA PHE A 233 7.55 -13.98 -11.49
C PHE A 233 6.88 -12.88 -10.68
N ALA A 234 6.54 -13.20 -9.43
CA ALA A 234 5.97 -12.24 -8.48
C ALA A 234 6.90 -11.03 -8.31
N TRP A 235 6.31 -9.86 -8.09
CA TRP A 235 7.03 -8.62 -7.79
C TRP A 235 7.53 -8.60 -6.35
N ALA A 236 6.77 -9.23 -5.46
CA ALA A 236 7.06 -9.33 -4.04
C ALA A 236 6.81 -10.76 -3.53
N ALA A 237 7.49 -11.14 -2.45
CA ALA A 237 7.26 -12.40 -1.77
C ALA A 237 7.27 -12.25 -0.25
N ALA A 238 6.42 -13.02 0.41
CA ALA A 238 6.41 -13.21 1.86
C ALA A 238 6.31 -14.70 2.18
N VAL A 239 7.33 -15.22 2.87
CA VAL A 239 7.45 -16.65 3.19
C VAL A 239 7.76 -16.84 4.68
N PRO A 240 7.30 -17.92 5.34
CA PRO A 240 7.65 -18.21 6.72
C PRO A 240 9.16 -18.25 6.91
N SER A 241 9.62 -17.69 8.04
CA SER A 241 11.01 -17.78 8.47
C SER A 241 11.24 -19.17 9.05
N LEU A 242 12.34 -19.80 8.66
CA LEU A 242 12.80 -21.08 9.20
C LEU A 242 13.77 -20.90 10.38
N GLY A 243 14.01 -19.66 10.81
CA GLY A 243 14.94 -19.32 11.89
C GLY A 243 16.15 -18.53 11.38
N GLN A 244 17.24 -18.54 12.15
CA GLN A 244 18.45 -17.76 11.83
C GLN A 244 19.42 -18.48 10.90
N ASP A 245 19.21 -19.77 10.65
CA ASP A 245 20.08 -20.59 9.81
C ASP A 245 19.70 -20.53 8.32
N ALA A 246 20.65 -20.89 7.47
CA ALA A 246 20.45 -21.04 6.03
C ALA A 246 19.84 -22.43 5.70
N PRO A 247 18.73 -22.52 4.96
CA PRO A 247 17.92 -21.43 4.38
C PRO A 247 17.01 -20.75 5.40
N ILE A 248 16.79 -19.44 5.25
CA ILE A 248 15.94 -18.65 6.15
C ILE A 248 14.46 -18.68 5.75
N GLY A 249 14.14 -19.06 4.51
CA GLY A 249 12.76 -19.15 4.05
C GLY A 249 12.65 -19.80 2.68
N GLY A 250 11.45 -20.25 2.33
CA GLY A 250 11.21 -20.81 1.01
C GLY A 250 9.73 -21.05 0.69
N ALA A 251 9.45 -21.18 -0.59
CA ALA A 251 8.11 -21.46 -1.12
C ALA A 251 8.18 -22.37 -2.34
N LYS A 252 7.14 -23.17 -2.55
CA LYS A 252 6.91 -23.90 -3.80
C LYS A 252 5.91 -23.16 -4.67
N LEU A 253 6.24 -23.00 -5.94
CA LEU A 253 5.38 -22.42 -6.95
C LEU A 253 4.47 -23.50 -7.57
N GLY A 254 3.39 -23.07 -8.22
CA GLY A 254 2.42 -23.98 -8.83
C GLY A 254 2.98 -24.83 -9.98
N ASP A 255 4.11 -24.44 -10.58
CA ASP A 255 4.80 -25.20 -11.62
C ASP A 255 5.82 -26.22 -11.07
N GLY A 256 5.90 -26.37 -9.74
CA GLY A 256 6.84 -27.27 -9.06
C GLY A 256 8.21 -26.65 -8.77
N THR A 257 8.50 -25.44 -9.25
CA THR A 257 9.72 -24.69 -8.90
C THR A 257 9.72 -24.36 -7.42
N SER A 258 10.88 -24.47 -6.77
CA SER A 258 11.09 -23.99 -5.41
C SER A 258 11.87 -22.69 -5.42
N VAL A 259 11.49 -21.73 -4.58
CA VAL A 259 12.22 -20.48 -4.35
C VAL A 259 12.73 -20.49 -2.92
N ILE A 260 14.02 -20.26 -2.74
CA ILE A 260 14.70 -20.38 -1.45
C ILE A 260 15.47 -19.10 -1.17
N TRP A 261 15.24 -18.52 0.01
CA TRP A 261 16.00 -17.41 0.56
C TRP A 261 17.05 -17.97 1.51
N THR A 262 18.30 -17.59 1.28
CA THR A 262 19.43 -18.06 2.07
C THR A 262 20.19 -16.85 2.58
N VAL A 263 20.33 -16.73 3.90
CA VAL A 263 21.23 -15.73 4.49
C VAL A 263 22.67 -16.16 4.22
N THR A 264 23.50 -15.20 3.80
CA THR A 264 24.93 -15.41 3.65
C THR A 264 25.67 -14.44 4.58
N PRO A 265 26.93 -14.73 4.95
CA PRO A 265 27.81 -13.71 5.48
C PRO A 265 27.76 -12.49 4.56
N GLN A 266 27.69 -11.30 5.14
CA GLN A 266 27.48 -10.06 4.40
C GLN A 266 28.54 -9.91 3.30
N PRO A 267 28.14 -9.91 2.01
CA PRO A 267 29.09 -9.74 0.92
C PRO A 267 29.76 -8.35 1.01
N PRO A 268 31.06 -8.22 0.65
CA PRO A 268 31.75 -6.94 0.66
C PRO A 268 30.99 -5.87 -0.14
N GLY A 269 30.83 -4.68 0.43
CA GLY A 269 30.15 -3.55 -0.22
C GLY A 269 28.63 -3.46 0.03
N CYS A 270 27.97 -4.53 0.46
CA CYS A 270 26.53 -4.49 0.79
C CYS A 270 26.20 -3.52 1.93
N GLU A 271 27.09 -3.37 2.91
CA GLU A 271 26.92 -2.42 4.02
C GLU A 271 26.89 -0.97 3.54
N ASN A 272 27.80 -0.63 2.62
CA ASN A 272 27.88 0.71 2.07
C ASN A 272 26.63 1.00 1.23
N GLU A 273 26.13 0.01 0.50
CA GLU A 273 24.90 0.14 -0.27
C GLU A 273 23.68 0.40 0.63
N ILE A 274 23.57 -0.31 1.75
CA ILE A 274 22.51 -0.05 2.73
C ILE A 274 22.64 1.34 3.34
N LYS A 275 23.83 1.79 3.74
CA LYS A 275 24.04 3.15 4.26
C LYS A 275 23.64 4.23 3.26
N LEU A 276 23.92 4.04 1.97
CA LEU A 276 23.47 4.94 0.91
C LEU A 276 21.93 4.92 0.79
N CYS A 277 21.33 3.72 0.85
CA CYS A 277 19.88 3.58 0.81
C CYS A 277 19.18 4.17 2.04
N GLU A 278 19.81 4.14 3.23
CA GLU A 278 19.24 4.73 4.45
C GLU A 278 19.02 6.24 4.32
N ALA A 279 19.98 6.97 3.77
CA ALA A 279 19.83 8.40 3.54
C ALA A 279 18.66 8.71 2.59
N HIS A 280 18.56 7.94 1.49
CA HIS A 280 17.44 8.08 0.57
C HIS A 280 16.11 7.61 1.15
N ALA A 281 16.12 6.62 2.03
CA ALA A 281 14.93 6.17 2.72
C ALA A 281 14.40 7.27 3.63
N ASP A 282 15.27 7.96 4.36
CA ASP A 282 14.90 9.11 5.19
C ASP A 282 14.27 10.24 4.34
N ASP A 283 14.73 10.45 3.10
CA ASP A 283 14.12 11.40 2.15
C ASP A 283 12.75 10.93 1.61
N LEU A 284 12.53 9.62 1.49
CA LEU A 284 11.30 9.03 0.97
C LEU A 284 10.20 8.87 2.04
N MET A 285 10.58 8.72 3.31
CA MET A 285 9.65 8.53 4.43
C MET A 285 8.62 9.65 4.59
N PRO A 286 8.93 10.95 4.39
CA PRO A 286 7.92 12.00 4.39
C PRO A 286 6.79 11.79 3.37
N PHE A 287 7.10 11.29 2.18
CA PHE A 287 6.08 10.98 1.17
C PHE A 287 5.20 9.82 1.62
N TYR A 288 5.80 8.80 2.23
CA TYR A 288 5.05 7.70 2.84
C TYR A 288 4.11 8.19 3.92
N LEU A 289 4.59 9.03 4.85
CA LEU A 289 3.79 9.56 5.95
C LEU A 289 2.69 10.52 5.49
N ALA A 290 2.93 11.26 4.41
CA ALA A 290 1.92 12.12 3.79
C ALA A 290 0.77 11.30 3.17
N ALA A 291 1.09 10.16 2.54
CA ALA A 291 0.10 9.27 1.94
C ALA A 291 -0.57 8.34 2.97
N PHE A 292 0.19 7.87 3.95
CA PHE A 292 -0.22 6.88 4.95
C PHE A 292 0.20 7.34 6.35
N PRO A 293 -0.58 8.23 6.98
CA PRO A 293 -0.30 8.70 8.33
C PRO A 293 -0.12 7.54 9.30
N ALA A 294 0.82 7.69 10.23
CA ALA A 294 1.05 6.68 11.26
C ALA A 294 -0.24 6.45 12.08
N PRO A 295 -0.52 5.21 12.53
CA PRO A 295 -1.57 4.96 13.50
C PRO A 295 -1.32 5.85 14.73
N GLN A 296 -2.33 6.61 15.16
CA GLN A 296 -2.27 7.38 16.42
C GLN A 296 -2.33 6.45 17.63
#